data_AF-A0A830B910-F1
#
_entry.id   AF-A0A830B910-F1
#
_cell.length_a   1.000
_cell.length_b   1.000
_cell.length_c   1.000
_cell.angle_alpha   90.00
_cell.angle_beta   90.00
_cell.angle_gamma   90.00
#
_symmetry.space_group_name_H-M   'P 1'
#
loop_
_entity.id
_entity.type
_entity.pdbx_description
1 polymer ?
#
loop_
_entity_poly.entity_id
_entity_poly.type
_entity_poly.pdbx_seq_one_letter_code
_entity_poly.pdbx_strand_id
1 'polypeptide(L)'
;MLRAMSPEETEIPLQDVDGETLDTIITYLNAHDAAGDDENEKKFDGEFFPGKPEMGVLFDVVLASNNLKIEGLIDLVPEKIADRIKNK
;
A
#
# COMPACT_ATOMS: atom_id res chain seq x y z
N MET A 1 39.77 1.05 8.19
CA MET A 1 38.84 2.18 8.28
C MET A 1 37.53 1.75 7.63
N LEU A 2 36.42 1.69 8.36
CA LEU A 2 35.11 1.54 7.73
C LEU A 2 34.79 2.83 6.98
N ARG A 3 34.53 2.74 5.67
CA ARG A 3 33.96 3.85 4.90
C ARG A 3 32.50 3.98 5.33
N ALA A 4 32.13 5.12 5.91
CA ALA A 4 30.72 5.45 6.11
C ALA A 4 30.05 5.56 4.73
N MET A 5 28.91 4.88 4.55
CA MET A 5 28.11 5.00 3.32
C MET A 5 27.62 6.45 3.20
N SER A 6 27.63 6.97 1.98
CA SER A 6 27.23 8.34 1.68
C SER A 6 25.69 8.45 1.76
N PRO A 7 25.09 9.62 2.06
CA PRO A 7 23.63 9.75 2.16
C PRO A 7 22.90 9.29 0.89
N GLU A 8 23.55 9.49 -0.26
CA GLU A 8 23.08 9.12 -1.59
C GLU A 8 23.03 7.59 -1.82
N GLU A 9 23.67 6.81 -0.94
CA GLU A 9 23.58 5.34 -0.90
C GLU A 9 22.50 4.85 0.09
N THR A 10 21.77 5.76 0.76
CA THR A 10 20.75 5.43 1.77
C THR A 10 19.33 5.83 1.38
N GLU A 11 19.14 6.49 0.23
CA GLU A 11 17.84 6.94 -0.25
C GLU A 11 17.43 6.17 -1.51
N ILE A 12 16.17 5.71 -1.54
CA ILE A 12 15.59 5.04 -2.71
C ILE A 12 14.59 6.02 -3.35
N PRO A 13 14.91 6.62 -4.51
CA PRO A 13 13.99 7.54 -5.16
C PRO A 13 12.78 6.78 -5.69
N LEU A 14 11.59 7.16 -5.24
CA LEU A 14 10.32 6.65 -5.76
C LEU A 14 9.72 7.68 -6.72
N GLN A 15 9.76 7.37 -8.01
CA GLN A 15 9.13 8.20 -9.04
C GLN A 15 7.63 7.90 -9.09
N ASP A 16 6.83 8.91 -9.38
CA ASP A 16 5.39 8.81 -9.63
C ASP A 16 4.55 8.25 -8.46
N VAL A 17 5.06 8.35 -7.22
CA VAL A 17 4.33 8.05 -5.98
C VAL A 17 4.41 9.27 -5.08
N ASP A 18 3.27 9.89 -4.77
CA ASP A 18 3.23 11.01 -3.82
C ASP A 18 3.34 10.53 -2.36
N GLY A 19 3.55 11.50 -1.46
CA GLY A 19 3.76 11.21 -0.04
C GLY A 19 2.54 10.58 0.64
N GLU A 20 1.32 10.94 0.25
CA GLU A 20 0.08 10.43 0.87
C GLU A 20 -0.18 8.97 0.46
N THR A 21 0.07 8.65 -0.81
CA THR A 21 0.01 7.30 -1.35
C THR A 21 1.08 6.41 -0.72
N LEU A 22 2.30 6.93 -0.58
CA LEU A 22 3.39 6.21 0.06
C LEU A 22 3.10 5.95 1.55
N ASP A 23 2.56 6.93 2.28
CA ASP A 23 2.17 6.76 3.69
C ASP A 23 1.09 5.68 3.85
N THR A 24 0.13 5.64 2.94
CA THR A 24 -0.90 4.59 2.89
C THR A 24 -0.27 3.20 2.68
N ILE A 25 0.66 3.10 1.73
CA ILE A 25 1.38 1.84 1.43
C ILE A 25 2.22 1.38 2.63
N ILE A 26 2.95 2.29 3.27
CA ILE A 26 3.77 1.98 4.45
C ILE A 26 2.87 1.51 5.61
N THR A 27 1.72 2.16 5.80
CA THR A 27 0.73 1.75 6.81
C THR A 27 0.25 0.31 6.57
N TYR A 28 -0.06 -0.05 5.33
CA TYR A 28 -0.43 -1.42 4.96
C TYR A 28 0.68 -2.43 5.30
N LEU A 29 1.92 -2.15 4.86
CA LEU A 29 3.05 -3.05 5.03
C LEU A 29 3.39 -3.26 6.51
N ASN A 30 3.36 -2.21 7.33
CA ASN A 30 3.61 -2.31 8.76
C ASN A 30 2.54 -3.15 9.48
N ALA A 31 1.28 -3.07 9.04
CA ALA A 31 0.21 -3.88 9.61
C ALA A 31 0.37 -5.37 9.27
N HIS A 32 0.76 -5.69 8.03
CA HIS A 32 1.06 -7.06 7.60
C HIS A 32 2.29 -7.62 8.31
N ASP A 33 3.35 -6.84 8.49
CA ASP A 33 4.53 -7.24 9.30
C ASP A 33 4.15 -7.55 10.76
N ALA A 34 3.21 -6.78 11.33
CA ALA A 34 2.74 -6.96 12.71
C ALA A 34 1.67 -8.06 12.88
N ALA A 35 1.01 -8.51 11.81
CA ALA A 35 -0.13 -9.42 11.88
C ALA A 35 0.26 -10.82 12.39
N GLY A 36 1.47 -11.27 12.09
CA GLY A 36 2.05 -12.53 12.59
C GLY A 36 1.45 -13.82 12.02
N ASP A 37 0.30 -13.76 11.34
CA ASP A 37 -0.35 -14.86 10.62
C ASP A 37 -1.35 -14.38 9.55
N ASP A 38 -1.65 -15.25 8.58
CA ASP A 38 -2.57 -15.00 7.45
C ASP A 38 -4.02 -14.65 7.88
N GLU A 39 -4.48 -15.11 9.05
CA GLU A 39 -5.86 -14.85 9.49
C GLU A 39 -6.01 -13.38 9.91
N ASN A 40 -5.02 -12.86 10.65
CA ASN A 40 -4.95 -11.47 11.04
C ASN A 40 -4.73 -10.54 9.84
N GLU A 41 -3.89 -10.93 8.87
CA GLU A 41 -3.69 -10.19 7.61
C GLU A 41 -5.01 -10.02 6.86
N LYS A 42 -5.75 -11.11 6.61
CA LYS A 42 -7.04 -11.06 5.89
C LYS A 42 -8.09 -10.24 6.63
N LYS A 43 -8.10 -10.32 7.96
CA LYS A 43 -8.99 -9.50 8.78
C LYS A 43 -8.66 -8.01 8.61
N PHE A 44 -7.37 -7.67 8.66
CA PHE A 44 -6.90 -6.30 8.44
C PHE A 44 -7.27 -5.80 7.03
N ASP A 45 -7.07 -6.61 5.98
CA ASP A 45 -7.41 -6.26 4.59
C ASP A 45 -8.89 -5.88 4.42
N GLY A 46 -9.77 -6.59 5.13
CA GLY A 46 -11.19 -6.30 5.17
C GLY A 46 -11.50 -4.88 5.66
N GLU A 47 -10.73 -4.41 6.65
CA GLU A 47 -10.93 -3.15 7.37
C GLU A 47 -10.06 -1.99 6.83
N PHE A 48 -9.01 -2.30 6.05
CA PHE A 48 -7.95 -1.36 5.66
C PHE A 48 -8.47 -0.13 4.89
N PHE A 49 -9.47 -0.33 4.03
CA PHE A 49 -10.19 0.76 3.38
C PHE A 49 -11.57 0.95 4.02
N PRO A 50 -11.71 1.85 5.01
CA PRO A 50 -12.97 2.01 5.73
C PRO A 50 -14.04 2.67 4.85
N GLY A 51 -15.29 2.21 5.01
CA GLY A 51 -16.47 2.84 4.42
C GLY A 51 -16.47 2.86 2.89
N LYS A 52 -16.60 4.06 2.30
CA LYS A 52 -16.56 4.31 0.85
C LYS A 52 -15.28 5.12 0.53
N PRO A 53 -14.12 4.47 0.35
CA PRO A 53 -12.87 5.17 0.03
C PRO A 53 -13.00 5.98 -1.26
N GLU A 54 -12.30 7.10 -1.36
CA GLU A 54 -12.31 7.91 -2.58
C GLU A 54 -11.75 7.11 -3.78
N MET A 55 -12.33 7.31 -4.98
CA MET A 55 -11.92 6.53 -6.15
C MET A 55 -10.51 6.91 -6.62
N GLY A 56 -10.14 8.19 -6.51
CA GLY A 56 -8.78 8.66 -6.80
C GLY A 56 -7.75 7.93 -5.96
N VAL A 57 -7.94 7.91 -4.64
CA VAL A 57 -7.07 7.18 -3.69
C VAL A 57 -6.91 5.71 -4.06
N LEU A 58 -7.98 5.00 -4.44
CA LEU A 58 -7.85 3.60 -4.87
C LEU A 58 -7.02 3.46 -6.16
N PHE A 59 -7.16 4.39 -7.12
CA PHE A 59 -6.35 4.37 -8.34
C PHE A 59 -4.87 4.67 -8.08
N ASP A 60 -4.59 5.63 -7.20
CA ASP A 60 -3.21 6.00 -6.86
C ASP A 60 -2.53 4.83 -6.13
N VAL A 61 -3.22 4.20 -5.17
CA VAL A 61 -2.68 3.05 -4.44
C VAL A 61 -2.46 1.84 -5.36
N VAL A 62 -3.38 1.51 -6.29
CA VAL A 62 -3.16 0.35 -7.18
C VAL A 62 -2.01 0.59 -8.17
N LEU A 63 -1.85 1.82 -8.67
CA LEU A 63 -0.75 2.17 -9.57
C LEU A 63 0.60 2.06 -8.84
N ALA A 64 0.69 2.66 -7.65
CA ALA A 64 1.89 2.60 -6.83
C ALA A 64 2.22 1.16 -6.38
N SER A 65 1.22 0.39 -5.97
CA SER A 65 1.40 -1.02 -5.57
C SER A 65 1.91 -1.89 -6.72
N ASN A 66 1.44 -1.66 -7.95
CA ASN A 66 1.97 -2.34 -9.12
C ASN A 66 3.42 -1.94 -9.45
N ASN A 67 3.80 -0.69 -9.20
CA ASN A 67 5.18 -0.23 -9.38
C ASN A 67 6.11 -0.85 -8.33
N LEU A 68 5.67 -0.89 -7.07
CA LEU A 68 6.43 -1.39 -5.93
C LEU A 68 6.33 -2.92 -5.71
N LYS A 69 5.52 -3.61 -6.51
CA LYS A 69 5.27 -5.07 -6.45
C LYS A 69 4.72 -5.55 -5.10
N ILE A 70 3.69 -4.86 -4.61
CA ILE A 70 3.02 -5.20 -3.35
C ILE A 70 1.78 -6.04 -3.67
N GLU A 71 1.93 -7.37 -3.72
CA GLU A 71 0.89 -8.31 -4.16
C GLU A 71 -0.41 -8.18 -3.38
N GLY A 72 -0.35 -8.06 -2.05
CA GLY A 72 -1.55 -7.92 -1.21
C GLY A 72 -2.43 -6.72 -1.58
N LEU A 73 -1.82 -5.57 -1.91
CA LEU A 73 -2.56 -4.39 -2.38
C LEU A 73 -3.01 -4.52 -3.84
N ILE A 74 -2.23 -5.20 -4.69
CA ILE A 74 -2.60 -5.49 -6.09
C ILE A 74 -3.89 -6.32 -6.14
N ASP A 75 -4.09 -7.23 -5.19
CA ASP A 75 -5.29 -8.06 -5.10
C ASP A 75 -6.45 -7.36 -4.36
N LEU A 76 -6.17 -6.69 -3.24
CA LEU A 76 -7.18 -6.04 -2.40
C LEU A 76 -7.88 -4.85 -3.10
N VAL A 77 -7.11 -3.98 -3.76
CA VAL A 77 -7.66 -2.72 -4.28
C VAL A 77 -8.68 -2.93 -5.40
N PRO A 78 -8.50 -3.85 -6.37
CA PRO A 78 -9.53 -4.19 -7.35
C PRO A 78 -10.85 -4.63 -6.73
N GLU A 79 -10.83 -5.37 -5.63
CA GLU A 79 -12.06 -5.75 -4.91
C GLU A 79 -12.79 -4.52 -4.37
N LYS A 80 -12.06 -3.58 -3.75
CA LYS A 80 -12.64 -2.33 -3.24
C LYS A 80 -13.17 -1.43 -4.36
N ILE A 81 -12.50 -1.38 -5.52
CA ILE A 81 -13.00 -0.69 -6.72
C ILE A 81 -14.32 -1.32 -7.18
N ALA A 82 -14.39 -2.65 -7.24
CA ALA A 82 -15.60 -3.36 -7.63
C ALA A 82 -16.76 -3.06 -6.66
N ASP A 83 -16.51 -3.04 -5.35
CA ASP A 83 -17.52 -2.70 -4.34
C ASP A 83 -17.99 -1.25 -4.44
N ARG A 84 -17.08 -0.31 -4.75
CA ARG A 84 -17.41 1.09 -5.04
C ARG A 84 -18.30 1.23 -6.25
N ILE A 85 -18.12 0.40 -7.28
CA ILE A 85 -18.95 0.40 -8.50
C ILE A 85 -20.33 -0.21 -8.25
N LYS A 86 -20.40 -1.33 -7.52
CA LYS A 86 -21.67 -2.02 -7.20
C LYS A 86 -22.59 -1.17 -6.34
N ASN A 87 -22.03 -0.38 -5.42
CA ASN A 87 -22.76 0.45 -4.47
C ASN A 87 -22.86 1.93 -4.89
N LYS A 88 -22.83 2.24 -6.20
CA LYS A 88 -22.96 3.61 -6.72
C LYS A 88 -24.34 4.21 -6.45
#